data_AF-A0A966IVD4-F1
#
_entry.id   AF-A0A966IVD4-F1
#
_cell.length_a   1.000
_cell.length_b   1.000
_cell.length_c   1.000
_cell.angle_alpha   90.00
_cell.angle_beta   90.00
_cell.angle_gamma   90.00
#
_symmetry.space_group_name_H-M   'P 1'
#
loop_
_entity.id
_entity.type
_entity.pdbx_description
1 polymer ?
#
loop_
_entity_poly.entity_id
_entity_poly.type
_entity_poly.pdbx_seq_one_letter_code
_entity_poly.pdbx_strand_id
1 'polypeptide(L)' 'VADLARLRLTDNEIDGMQAQLSRILEHVSALQAVDVTGVEPTAQVTDLVNALRDDANRASLGRDAALA' A
#
# COMPACT_ATOMS: atom_id res chain seq x y z
N VAL A 1 8.92 -9.43 6.38
CA VAL A 1 8.01 -8.72 5.45
C VAL A 1 6.74 -9.53 5.19
N ALA A 2 6.84 -10.80 4.78
CA ALA A 2 5.66 -11.65 4.53
C ALA A 2 4.67 -11.70 5.72
N ASP A 3 5.17 -11.85 6.96
CA ASP A 3 4.33 -11.87 8.16
C ASP A 3 3.59 -10.53 8.42
N LEU A 4 4.27 -9.39 8.22
CA LEU A 4 3.64 -8.07 8.30
C LEU A 4 2.49 -7.91 7.29
N ALA A 5 2.65 -8.52 6.11
CA ALA A 5 1.63 -8.55 5.06
C ALA A 5 0.61 -9.70 5.23
N ARG A 6 0.73 -10.51 6.29
CA ARG A 6 -0.07 -11.74 6.52
C ARG A 6 -0.03 -12.74 5.36
N LEU A 7 1.10 -12.81 4.67
CA LEU A 7 1.33 -13.75 3.58
C LEU A 7 2.04 -15.00 4.11
N ARG A 8 1.42 -16.17 3.92
CA ARG A 8 2.07 -17.46 4.12
C ARG A 8 2.69 -17.90 2.79
N LEU A 9 4.01 -18.05 2.77
CA LEU A 9 4.76 -18.58 1.64
C LEU A 9 5.09 -20.05 1.90
N THR A 10 5.03 -20.87 0.87
CA THR A 10 5.57 -22.23 0.88
C THR A 10 7.09 -22.20 0.65
N ASP A 11 7.79 -23.25 1.06
CA ASP A 11 9.26 -23.33 0.91
C ASP A 11 9.70 -23.14 -0.55
N ASN A 12 8.92 -23.64 -1.50
CA ASN A 12 9.20 -23.52 -2.94
C ASN A 12 9.03 -22.08 -3.46
N GLU A 13 8.25 -21.23 -2.79
CA GLU A 13 8.01 -19.83 -3.21
C GLU A 13 9.05 -18.86 -2.65
N ILE A 14 9.74 -19.24 -1.56
CA ILE A 14 10.68 -18.37 -0.85
C ILE A 14 11.82 -17.93 -1.78
N ASP A 15 12.48 -18.88 -2.44
CA ASP A 15 13.65 -18.59 -3.28
C ASP A 15 13.29 -17.69 -4.47
N GLY A 16 12.12 -17.94 -5.09
CA GLY A 16 11.60 -17.13 -6.18
C GLY A 16 11.28 -15.71 -5.75
N MET A 17 10.54 -15.56 -4.65
CA MET A 17 10.16 -14.26 -4.09
C MET A 17 11.39 -13.45 -3.66
N GLN A 18 12.40 -14.09 -3.07
CA GLN A 18 13.65 -13.45 -2.71
C GLN A 18 14.35 -12.87 -3.95
N ALA A 19 14.54 -13.67 -4.99
CA ALA A 19 15.21 -13.22 -6.21
C ALA A 19 14.43 -12.09 -6.92
N GLN A 20 13.10 -12.17 -6.95
CA GLN A 20 12.24 -11.14 -7.53
C GLN A 20 12.31 -9.84 -6.74
N LEU A 21 12.22 -9.91 -5.41
CA LEU A 21 12.27 -8.73 -4.54
C LEU A 21 13.63 -8.03 -4.64
N SER A 22 14.74 -8.77 -4.70
CA SER A 22 16.07 -8.19 -4.91
C SER A 22 16.14 -7.36 -6.19
N ARG A 23 15.63 -7.89 -7.31
CA ARG A 23 15.60 -7.15 -8.59
C ARG A 23 14.74 -5.89 -8.53
N ILE A 24 13.61 -5.94 -7.82
CA ILE A 24 12.74 -4.77 -7.64
C ILE A 24 13.48 -3.69 -6.83
N LEU A 25 14.14 -4.08 -5.74
CA LEU A 25 14.91 -3.14 -4.91
C LEU A 25 16.09 -2.53 -5.67
N GLU A 26 16.80 -3.34 -6.47
CA GLU A 26 17.84 -2.86 -7.38
C GLU A 26 17.29 -1.84 -8.39
N HIS A 27 16.13 -2.10 -8.99
CA HIS A 27 15.51 -1.15 -9.92
C HIS A 27 15.11 0.16 -9.23
N VAL A 28 14.48 0.09 -8.05
CA VAL A 28 14.06 1.27 -7.27
C VAL A 28 15.26 2.10 -6.80
N SER A 29 16.43 1.47 -6.58
CA SER A 29 17.66 2.17 -6.19
C SER A 29 18.08 3.27 -7.17
N ALA A 30 17.69 3.17 -8.45
CA ALA A 30 17.95 4.21 -9.45
C ALA A 30 17.39 5.60 -9.06
N LEU A 31 16.33 5.64 -8.25
CA LEU A 31 15.75 6.90 -7.77
C LEU A 31 16.68 7.67 -6.82
N GLN A 32 17.65 7.00 -6.18
CA GLN A 32 18.61 7.64 -5.28
C GLN A 32 19.56 8.62 -5.99
N ALA A 33 19.66 8.54 -7.32
CA ALA A 33 20.49 9.46 -8.11
C ALA A 33 19.89 10.87 -8.25
N VAL A 34 18.62 11.05 -7.86
CA VAL A 34 17.92 12.34 -7.96
C VAL A 34 18.04 13.09 -6.64
N ASP A 35 18.56 14.32 -6.68
CA ASP A 35 18.58 15.21 -5.52
C ASP A 35 17.18 15.76 -5.23
N VAL A 36 16.69 15.49 -4.02
CA VAL A 36 15.39 15.95 -3.51
C VAL A 36 15.56 16.90 -2.32
N THR A 37 16.76 17.47 -2.13
CA THR A 37 17.04 18.41 -1.04
C THR A 37 16.11 19.63 -1.12
N GLY A 38 15.34 19.86 -0.05
CA GLY A 38 14.39 20.97 0.04
C GLY A 38 13.07 20.75 -0.71
N VAL A 39 12.83 19.55 -1.27
CA VAL A 39 11.55 19.18 -1.87
C VAL A 39 10.65 18.57 -0.81
N GLU A 40 9.48 19.18 -0.59
CA GLU A 40 8.48 18.65 0.32
C GLU A 40 7.82 17.38 -0.25
N PRO A 41 7.54 16.35 0.56
CA PRO A 41 6.86 15.14 0.10
C PRO A 41 5.42 15.43 -0.38
N THR A 42 5.08 14.92 -1.56
CA THR A 42 3.71 15.03 -2.10
C THR A 42 2.84 13.87 -1.57
N ALA A 43 1.96 14.14 -0.61
CA ALA A 43 1.05 13.13 -0.04
C ALA A 43 -0.27 12.97 -0.84
N GLN A 44 -0.77 14.04 -1.45
CA GLN A 44 -1.92 14.05 -2.34
C GLN A 44 -1.67 15.00 -3.52
N VAL A 45 -2.39 14.79 -4.61
CA VAL A 45 -2.29 15.61 -5.84
C VAL A 45 -3.37 16.67 -5.97
N THR A 46 -4.34 16.69 -5.04
CA THR A 46 -5.43 17.68 -4.99
C THR A 46 -5.26 18.58 -3.76
N ASP A 47 -6.06 19.64 -3.66
CA ASP A 47 -6.09 20.53 -2.50
C ASP A 47 -7.23 20.17 -1.52
N LEU A 48 -7.60 18.89 -1.46
CA LEU A 48 -8.71 18.48 -0.60
C LEU A 48 -8.29 18.62 0.87
N VAL A 49 -9.05 19.41 1.62
CA VAL A 49 -8.86 19.63 3.06
C VAL A 49 -10.22 19.43 3.74
N ASN A 50 -10.24 18.77 4.89
CA ASN A 50 -11.46 18.59 5.70
C ASN A 50 -12.62 17.94 4.94
N ALA A 51 -12.38 16.79 4.30
CA ALA A 51 -13.41 15.98 3.64
C ALA A 51 -14.33 15.30 4.66
N LEU A 52 -15.19 16.10 5.30
CA LEU A 52 -16.11 15.66 6.35
C LEU A 52 -17.36 15.02 5.76
N ARG A 53 -17.94 14.11 6.54
CA ARG A 53 -19.25 13.50 6.30
C ARG A 53 -20.21 14.01 7.37
N ASP A 54 -21.44 14.35 6.96
CA ASP A 54 -22.52 14.64 7.91
C ASP A 54 -22.77 13.45 8.85
N ASP A 55 -23.05 13.75 10.11
CA ASP A 55 -23.45 12.75 11.10
C ASP A 55 -24.92 12.34 10.94
N ALA A 56 -25.21 11.69 9.82
CA ALA A 56 -26.53 11.14 9.51
C ALA A 56 -26.46 9.62 9.40
N ASN A 57 -27.52 8.95 9.87
CA ASN A 57 -27.67 7.51 9.72
C ASN A 57 -27.85 7.12 8.24
N ARG A 58 -27.23 6.01 7.82
CA ARG A 58 -27.38 5.41 6.50
C ARG A 58 -27.71 3.94 6.69
N ALA A 59 -28.56 3.38 5.82
CA ALA A 59 -28.91 1.97 5.89
C ALA A 59 -27.63 1.11 5.79
N SER A 60 -27.38 0.28 6.81
CA SER A 60 -26.28 -0.67 6.81
C SER A 60 -26.50 -1.77 5.78
N LEU A 61 -25.41 -2.42 5.36
CA LEU A 61 -25.50 -3.64 4.59
C LEU A 61 -26.25 -4.71 5.41
N GLY A 62 -27.23 -5.39 4.80
CA GLY A 62 -27.98 -6.46 5.47
C GLY A 62 -27.07 -7.63 5.82
N ARG A 63 -27.38 -8.34 6.92
CA ARG A 63 -26.56 -9.46 7.42
C ARG A 63 -26.22 -10.48 6.34
N ASP A 64 -27.21 -10.90 5.57
CA ASP A 64 -27.03 -11.94 4.56
C ASP A 64 -26.09 -11.46 3.44
N ALA A 65 -26.22 -10.19 3.02
CA ALA A 65 -25.31 -9.60 2.03
C ALA A 65 -23.91 -9.33 2.57
N ALA A 66 -23.74 -9.15 3.88
CA ALA A 66 -22.43 -8.94 4.52
C ALA A 66 -21.66 -10.24 4.77
N LEU A 67 -22.35 -11.39 4.81
CA LEU A 67 -21.77 -12.71 5.10
C LEU A 67 -21.69 -13.64 3.88
N ALA A 68 -22.31 -13.27 2.77
CA ALA A 68 -22.19 -13.96 1.48
C ALA A 68 -20.80 -13.79 0.87
#